data_AF-A0A9X4I1N2-F1
#
_entry.id   AF-A0A9X4I1N2-F1
#
_cell.length_a   1.000
_cell.length_b   1.000
_cell.length_c   1.000
_cell.angle_alpha   90.00
_cell.angle_beta   90.00
_cell.angle_gamma   90.00
#
_symmetry.space_group_name_H-M   'P 1'
#
loop_
_entity.id
_entity.type
_entity.pdbx_description
1 polymer ?
#
loop_
_entity_poly.entity_id
_entity_poly.type
_entity_poly.pdbx_seq_one_letter_code
_entity_poly.pdbx_strand_id
1 'polypeptide(L)'
;MPPFTPCFPTSLRPDEVPVALLDLVQQRLAGLLGPRFTVVLGGSGNGAGVSHYHLAIQHNQSGVSLEDTGAVGTGFIERLLRMATQLKAMLDSATFSSMGSDDPRRPLVWISELACPKEMITMHAPT
;
A
#
# COMPACT_ATOMS: atom_id res chain seq x y z
N MET A 1 20.57 -17.54 9.21
CA MET A 1 19.14 -17.56 9.60
C MET A 1 18.51 -18.81 9.02
N PRO A 2 17.68 -19.55 9.78
CA PRO A 2 16.90 -20.65 9.21
C PRO A 2 15.88 -20.08 8.20
N PRO A 3 15.52 -20.84 7.15
CA PRO A 3 14.49 -20.44 6.21
C PRO A 3 13.14 -20.32 6.93
N PHE A 4 12.47 -19.18 6.79
CA PHE A 4 11.07 -19.04 7.22
C PHE A 4 10.21 -20.00 6.40
N THR A 5 9.54 -20.92 7.08
CA THR A 5 8.56 -21.81 6.46
C THR A 5 7.19 -21.31 6.89
N PRO A 6 6.45 -20.56 6.04
CA PRO A 6 5.14 -20.04 6.43
C PRO A 6 4.17 -21.21 6.66
N CYS A 7 3.57 -21.29 7.85
CA CYS A 7 2.51 -22.24 8.14
C CYS A 7 1.17 -21.67 7.70
N PHE A 8 0.51 -22.36 6.77
CA PHE A 8 -0.79 -21.99 6.25
C PHE A 8 -1.87 -22.83 6.94
N PRO A 9 -2.79 -22.23 7.72
CA PRO A 9 -3.85 -22.98 8.36
C PRO A 9 -4.83 -23.54 7.32
N THR A 10 -5.20 -24.82 7.47
CA THR A 10 -6.07 -25.55 6.54
C THR A 10 -7.55 -25.16 6.67
N SER A 11 -7.91 -24.32 7.65
CA SER A 11 -9.29 -23.94 8.00
C SER A 11 -9.64 -22.48 7.67
N LEU A 12 -8.93 -21.84 6.73
CA LEU A 12 -9.21 -20.47 6.33
C LEU A 12 -10.57 -20.36 5.65
N ARG A 13 -11.29 -19.28 5.98
CA ARG A 13 -12.49 -18.90 5.24
C ARG A 13 -12.11 -18.39 3.85
N PRO A 14 -13.02 -18.42 2.86
CA PRO A 14 -12.74 -17.94 1.50
C PRO A 14 -12.24 -16.49 1.43
N ASP A 15 -12.72 -15.63 2.33
CA ASP A 15 -12.36 -14.21 2.41
C ASP A 15 -11.25 -13.93 3.44
N GLU A 16 -10.54 -14.96 3.89
CA GLU A 16 -9.43 -14.85 4.83
C GLU A 16 -8.11 -15.25 4.20
N VAL A 17 -7.06 -14.49 4.52
CA VAL A 17 -5.68 -14.83 4.19
C VAL A 17 -4.91 -15.24 5.44
N PRO A 18 -3.92 -16.11 5.32
CA PRO A 18 -3.02 -16.44 6.42
C PRO A 18 -2.23 -15.20 6.88
N VAL A 19 -1.98 -15.06 8.19
CA VAL A 19 -1.10 -14.01 8.74
C VAL A 19 0.28 -14.03 8.08
N ALA A 20 0.83 -15.23 7.85
CA ALA A 20 2.12 -15.41 7.21
C ALA A 20 2.19 -14.82 5.78
N LEU A 21 1.05 -14.68 5.08
CA LEU A 21 1.01 -14.00 3.79
C LEU A 21 1.22 -12.49 3.95
N LEU A 22 0.64 -11.86 4.97
CA LEU A 22 0.86 -10.44 5.25
C LEU A 22 2.31 -10.17 5.61
N ASP A 23 2.94 -11.05 6.39
CA ASP A 23 4.37 -10.92 6.71
C ASP A 23 5.24 -10.93 5.44
N LEU A 24 4.95 -11.84 4.50
CA LEU A 24 5.64 -11.90 3.20
C LEU A 24 5.39 -10.64 2.37
N VAL A 25 4.15 -10.13 2.33
CA VAL A 25 3.81 -8.91 1.62
C VAL A 25 4.52 -7.71 2.24
N GLN A 26 4.56 -7.61 3.57
CA GLN A 26 5.29 -6.55 4.29
C GLN A 26 6.78 -6.59 3.96
N GLN A 27 7.41 -7.76 4.00
CA GLN A 27 8.82 -7.93 3.64
C GLN A 27 9.08 -7.52 2.19
N ARG A 28 8.18 -7.89 1.26
CA ARG A 28 8.29 -7.51 -0.14
C ARG A 28 8.16 -6.00 -0.34
N LEU A 29 7.21 -5.36 0.35
CA LEU A 29 7.02 -3.91 0.33
C LEU A 29 8.24 -3.17 0.87
N ALA A 30 8.77 -3.61 2.02
CA ALA A 30 9.99 -3.06 2.60
C ALA A 30 11.20 -3.19 1.65
N GLY A 31 11.35 -4.35 0.98
CA GLY A 31 12.41 -4.55 -0.01
C GLY A 31 12.27 -3.66 -1.25
N LEU A 32 11.03 -3.41 -1.71
CA LEU A 32 10.76 -2.54 -2.87
C LEU A 32 11.03 -1.07 -2.56
N LEU A 33 10.60 -0.60 -1.39
CA LEU A 33 10.72 0.80 -0.96
C LEU A 33 12.14 1.12 -0.52
N GLY A 34 12.82 0.18 0.14
CA GLY A 34 14.17 0.34 0.65
C GLY A 34 14.22 0.99 2.05
N PRO A 35 15.42 1.22 2.59
CA PRO A 35 15.63 1.51 4.01
C PRO A 35 15.18 2.90 4.46
N ARG A 36 14.81 3.79 3.54
CA ARG A 36 14.28 5.14 3.86
C ARG A 36 12.81 5.10 4.27
N PHE A 37 12.18 3.94 4.15
CA PHE A 37 10.78 3.75 4.43
C PHE A 37 10.58 2.82 5.61
N THR A 38 9.63 3.18 6.47
CA THR A 38 9.07 2.29 7.49
C THR A 38 7.76 1.75 6.96
N VAL A 39 7.60 0.42 6.93
CA VAL A 39 6.39 -0.24 6.41
C VAL A 39 5.80 -1.11 7.51
N VAL A 40 4.53 -0.90 7.81
CA VAL A 40 3.75 -1.69 8.74
C VAL A 40 2.50 -2.19 8.04
N LEU A 41 2.30 -3.50 8.04
CA LEU A 41 1.12 -4.16 7.47
C LEU A 41 0.49 -5.03 8.55
N GLY A 42 -0.59 -4.51 9.12
CA GLY A 42 -1.41 -5.21 10.10
C GLY A 42 -2.54 -5.98 9.43
N GLY A 43 -2.99 -7.03 10.11
CA GLY A 43 -4.18 -7.80 9.74
C GLY A 43 -5.16 -7.89 10.90
N SER A 44 -6.44 -7.79 10.59
CA SER A 44 -7.55 -8.05 11.49
C SER A 44 -8.46 -9.11 10.88
N GLY A 45 -9.01 -10.00 11.69
CA GLY A 45 -9.90 -11.07 11.25
C GLY A 45 -10.73 -11.64 12.38
N ASN A 46 -11.87 -12.24 12.02
CA ASN A 46 -12.83 -12.83 12.96
C ASN A 46 -12.71 -14.37 13.01
N GLY A 47 -11.63 -14.93 12.50
CA GLY A 47 -11.40 -16.36 12.32
C GLY A 47 -9.94 -16.75 12.57
N ALA A 48 -9.50 -17.82 11.90
CA ALA A 48 -8.11 -18.29 11.98
C ALA A 48 -7.16 -17.52 11.06
N GLY A 49 -7.70 -16.66 10.18
CA GLY A 49 -6.94 -15.79 9.29
C GLY A 49 -7.32 -14.32 9.43
N VAL A 50 -6.83 -13.53 8.47
CA VAL A 50 -7.05 -12.10 8.36
C VAL A 50 -8.07 -11.85 7.26
N SER A 51 -9.09 -11.03 7.53
CA SER A 51 -10.08 -10.60 6.53
C SER A 51 -9.95 -9.12 6.13
N HIS A 52 -9.28 -8.31 6.95
CA HIS A 52 -9.02 -6.89 6.70
C HIS A 52 -7.56 -6.55 6.97
N TYR A 53 -6.94 -5.74 6.12
CA TYR A 53 -5.59 -5.25 6.31
C TYR A 53 -5.57 -3.76 6.69
N HIS A 54 -4.48 -3.36 7.33
CA HIS A 54 -4.12 -1.98 7.58
C HIS A 54 -2.66 -1.76 7.20
N LEU A 55 -2.41 -0.97 6.17
CA LEU A 55 -1.09 -0.58 5.68
C LEU A 55 -0.76 0.83 6.15
N ALA A 56 0.43 1.01 6.71
CA ALA A 56 1.05 2.31 6.93
C ALA A 56 2.48 2.29 6.35
N ILE A 57 2.77 3.26 5.48
CA ILE A 57 4.09 3.49 4.91
C ILE A 57 4.52 4.91 5.27
N GLN A 58 5.68 5.05 5.91
CA GLN A 58 6.24 6.35 6.25
C GLN A 58 7.59 6.53 5.57
N HIS A 59 7.80 7.67 4.90
CA HIS A 59 9.11 8.07 4.39
C HIS A 59 9.85 8.89 5.44
N ASN A 60 10.90 8.33 6.01
CA ASN A 60 11.56 8.85 7.21
C ASN A 60 12.19 10.24 7.00
N GLN A 61 12.63 10.56 5.78
CA GLN A 61 13.32 11.81 5.48
C GLN A 61 12.38 12.98 5.24
N SER A 62 11.25 12.74 4.57
CA SER A 62 10.29 13.81 4.25
C SER A 62 9.14 13.92 5.25
N GLY A 63 8.97 12.92 6.13
CA GLY A 63 7.83 12.84 7.04
C GLY A 63 6.50 12.50 6.35
N VAL A 64 6.50 12.28 5.03
CA VAL A 64 5.29 11.89 4.28
C VAL A 64 4.88 10.48 4.68
N SER A 65 3.60 10.31 5.00
CA SER A 65 2.99 9.02 5.25
C SER A 65 1.89 8.71 4.22
N LEU A 66 1.71 7.41 3.98
CA LEU A 66 0.61 6.84 3.23
C LEU A 66 -0.03 5.76 4.10
N GLU A 67 -1.34 5.86 4.26
CA GLU A 67 -2.13 4.86 4.99
C GLU A 67 -3.21 4.33 4.05
N ASP A 68 -3.43 3.02 4.10
CA ASP A 68 -4.46 2.35 3.32
C ASP A 68 -5.05 1.19 4.11
N THR A 69 -6.37 0.99 4.00
CA THR A 69 -7.06 -0.09 4.70
C THR A 69 -8.10 -0.71 3.80
N GLY A 70 -8.36 -2.00 3.98
CA GLY A 70 -9.39 -2.66 3.17
C GLY A 70 -9.51 -4.14 3.45
N ALA A 71 -10.48 -4.77 2.78
CA ALA A 71 -10.61 -6.22 2.81
C ALA A 71 -9.43 -6.89 2.09
N VAL A 72 -8.99 -8.03 2.62
CA VAL A 72 -8.10 -8.93 1.89
C VAL A 72 -8.95 -9.73 0.90
N GLY A 73 -8.64 -9.59 -0.38
CA GLY A 73 -9.41 -10.22 -1.45
C GLY A 73 -8.60 -10.27 -2.73
N THR A 74 -9.19 -10.79 -3.80
CA THR A 74 -8.49 -10.92 -5.08
C THR A 74 -7.88 -9.59 -5.53
N GLY A 75 -6.58 -9.57 -5.82
CA GLY A 75 -5.87 -8.38 -6.29
C GLY A 75 -5.33 -7.45 -5.21
N PHE A 76 -5.53 -7.75 -3.91
CA PHE A 76 -5.10 -6.84 -2.84
C PHE A 76 -3.57 -6.67 -2.82
N ILE A 77 -2.81 -7.75 -3.01
CA ILE A 77 -1.34 -7.70 -3.01
C ILE A 77 -0.83 -6.82 -4.16
N GLU A 78 -1.38 -7.03 -5.35
CA GLU A 78 -1.05 -6.26 -6.55
C GLU A 78 -1.37 -4.77 -6.37
N ARG A 79 -2.49 -4.46 -5.70
CA ARG A 79 -2.84 -3.08 -5.34
C ARG A 79 -1.80 -2.47 -4.41
N LEU A 80 -1.44 -3.15 -3.31
CA LEU A 80 -0.45 -2.62 -2.35
C LEU A 80 0.93 -2.43 -3.00
N LEU A 81 1.38 -3.39 -3.80
CA LEU A 81 2.66 -3.29 -4.51
C LEU A 81 2.68 -2.14 -5.52
N ARG A 82 1.59 -1.96 -6.28
CA ARG A 82 1.44 -0.84 -7.22
C ARG A 82 1.46 0.48 -6.48
N MET A 83 0.71 0.59 -5.40
CA MET A 83 0.61 1.79 -4.58
C MET A 83 1.97 2.19 -3.98
N ALA A 84 2.71 1.22 -3.42
CA ALA A 84 4.07 1.46 -2.92
C ALA A 84 5.02 1.91 -4.03
N THR A 85 4.92 1.33 -5.23
CA THR A 85 5.73 1.74 -6.39
C THR A 85 5.41 3.18 -6.81
N GLN A 86 4.12 3.53 -6.84
CA GLN A 86 3.67 4.89 -7.17
C GLN A 86 4.13 5.91 -6.12
N LEU A 87 4.00 5.59 -4.82
CA LEU A 87 4.50 6.42 -3.73
C LEU A 87 6.01 6.67 -3.87
N LYS A 88 6.78 5.62 -4.14
CA LYS A 88 8.23 5.74 -4.33
C LYS A 88 8.57 6.64 -5.52
N ALA A 89 7.97 6.39 -6.68
CA ALA A 89 8.18 7.19 -7.88
C ALA A 89 7.78 8.67 -7.68
N MET A 90 6.72 8.90 -6.91
CA MET A 90 6.28 10.25 -6.53
C MET A 90 7.34 10.95 -5.68
N LEU A 91 7.84 10.31 -4.63
CA LEU A 91 8.85 10.88 -3.72
C LEU A 91 10.22 11.05 -4.37
N ASP A 92 10.59 10.18 -5.33
CA ASP A 92 11.83 10.27 -6.10
C ASP A 92 11.75 11.33 -7.24
N SER A 93 10.60 11.97 -7.44
CA SER A 93 10.41 12.92 -8.54
C SER A 93 11.05 14.29 -8.29
N ALA A 94 11.42 14.95 -9.38
CA ALA A 94 11.86 16.35 -9.36
C ALA A 94 10.75 17.29 -8.86
N THR A 95 9.47 16.96 -9.11
CA THR A 95 8.32 17.71 -8.61
C THR A 95 8.29 17.70 -7.09
N PHE A 96 8.41 16.53 -6.45
CA PHE A 96 8.44 16.45 -5.00
C PHE A 96 9.60 17.25 -4.39
N SER A 97 10.77 17.17 -5.02
CA SER A 97 11.95 17.94 -4.60
C SER A 97 11.74 19.46 -4.73
N SER A 98 11.07 19.91 -5.79
CA SER A 98 10.81 21.34 -6.00
C SER A 98 9.75 21.89 -5.03
N MET A 99 8.78 21.08 -4.59
CA MET A 99 7.79 21.45 -3.57
C MET A 99 8.45 21.76 -2.21
N GLY A 100 9.53 21.06 -1.86
CA GLY A 100 10.30 21.29 -0.62
C GLY A 100 11.32 22.43 -0.70
N SER A 101 11.39 23.15 -1.82
CA SER A 101 12.35 24.24 -2.07
C SER A 101 11.95 25.55 -1.38
N ASP A 102 12.92 26.45 -1.19
CA ASP A 102 12.66 27.84 -0.80
C ASP A 102 12.24 28.74 -1.98
N ASP A 103 12.11 28.19 -3.19
CA ASP A 103 11.68 28.93 -4.38
C ASP A 103 10.27 29.50 -4.19
N PRO A 104 10.06 30.83 -4.35
CA PRO A 104 8.73 31.43 -4.29
C PRO A 104 7.74 30.91 -5.34
N ARG A 105 8.22 30.24 -6.40
CA ARG A 105 7.40 29.58 -7.43
C ARG A 105 7.18 28.09 -7.17
N ARG A 106 7.59 27.55 -6.02
CA ARG A 106 7.43 26.11 -5.73
C ARG A 106 5.96 25.69 -5.82
N PRO A 107 5.67 24.49 -6.35
CA PRO A 107 4.32 23.95 -6.30
C PRO A 107 3.92 23.69 -4.84
N LEU A 108 2.71 24.09 -4.46
CA LEU A 108 2.13 23.77 -3.15
C LEU A 108 1.24 22.53 -3.19
N VAL A 109 0.70 22.22 -4.36
CA VAL A 109 -0.18 21.09 -4.60
C VAL A 109 0.31 20.36 -5.83
N TRP A 110 0.41 19.04 -5.74
CA TRP A 110 0.70 18.18 -6.87
C TRP A 110 -0.42 17.14 -7.01
N ILE A 111 -1.10 17.18 -8.15
CA ILE A 111 -2.09 16.19 -8.54
C ILE A 111 -1.49 15.41 -9.70
N SER A 112 -1.39 14.10 -9.53
CA SER A 112 -1.01 13.20 -10.62
C SER A 112 -2.24 12.35 -10.95
N GLU A 113 -2.52 12.19 -12.24
CA GLU A 113 -3.46 11.16 -12.68
C GLU A 113 -2.81 9.79 -12.43
N LEU A 114 -2.94 9.30 -11.20
CA LEU A 114 -2.75 7.89 -10.93
C LEU A 114 -3.85 7.19 -11.72
N ALA A 115 -3.47 6.27 -12.62
CA ALA A 115 -4.43 5.46 -13.34
C ALA A 115 -5.33 4.73 -12.34
N CYS A 116 -6.48 5.34 -12.06
CA CYS A 116 -7.50 4.77 -11.20
C CYS A 116 -8.04 3.56 -11.98
N PRO A 117 -8.09 2.34 -11.40
CA PRO A 117 -8.83 1.27 -12.04
C PRO A 117 -10.24 1.81 -12.27
N LYS A 118 -10.65 1.76 -13.53
CA LYS A 118 -11.89 2.33 -14.06
C LYS A 118 -13.07 1.63 -13.38
N GLU A 119 -13.43 2.01 -12.15
CA GLU A 119 -14.80 1.85 -11.69
C GLU A 119 -15.63 2.78 -12.56
N MET A 120 -16.24 2.21 -13.60
CA MET A 120 -17.33 2.84 -14.30
C MET A 120 -18.41 3.12 -13.26
N ILE A 121 -18.40 4.34 -12.74
CA ILE A 121 -19.59 4.93 -12.14
C ILE A 121 -20.57 5.05 -13.31
N THR A 122 -21.36 3.99 -13.50
CA THR A 122 -22.54 4.03 -14.36
C THR A 122 -23.52 4.97 -13.68
N MET A 123 -23.48 6.24 -14.04
CA MET A 123 -24.59 7.15 -13.74
C MET A 123 -25.80 6.62 -14.50
N HIS A 124 -26.70 5.94 -13.79
CA HIS A 124 -28.04 5.70 -14.31
C HIS A 124 -28.72 7.06 -14.44
N ALA A 125 -29.02 7.46 -15.68
CA ALA A 125 -29.84 8.63 -15.94
C ALA A 125 -31.22 8.44 -15.32
N PRO A 126 -31.80 9.47 -14.67
CA PRO A 126 -33.17 9.40 -14.18
C PRO A 126 -34.12 9.28 -15.37
N THR A 127 -34.98 8.26 -15.34
CA THR A 127 -36.17 8.10 -16.20
C THR A 127 -37.18 9.21 -15.99
#